data_AF-A0A832GRB1-F1
#
_entry.id   AF-A0A832GRB1-F1
#
_cell.length_a   1.000
_cell.length_b   1.000
_cell.length_c   1.000
_cell.angle_alpha   90.00
_cell.angle_beta   90.00
_cell.angle_gamma   90.00
#
_symmetry.space_group_name_H-M   'P 1'
#
loop_
_entity.id
_entity.type
_entity.pdbx_description
1 polymer ?
#
loop_
_entity_poly.entity_id
_entity_poly.type
_entity_poly.pdbx_seq_one_letter_code
_entity_poly.pdbx_strand_id
1 'polypeptide(L)'
;MNKKIIEEFQEWIKQNLNDPLAKTLLENSNLTKTQFETFLIDIFSKHYHSVFSKSEIKAALRLKGKVSRGAFNRTKAQAIKNIIRAIYTILLLGYTGIFDSSKLDPFIELSQKLDDYIKNIKKEGNYEKYSWIAKILEEELKEALNFNNKKRKN
;
A
#
# COMPACT_ATOMS: atom_id res chain seq x y z
N MET A 1 22.47 2.41 -18.15
CA MET A 1 21.81 1.32 -17.42
C MET A 1 21.12 1.81 -16.15
N ASN A 2 21.83 2.47 -15.22
CA ASN A 2 21.27 2.95 -13.94
C ASN A 2 20.11 3.96 -14.06
N LYS A 3 20.18 4.92 -14.99
CA LYS A 3 19.13 5.95 -15.16
C LYS A 3 17.78 5.38 -15.61
N LYS A 4 17.80 4.38 -16.51
CA LYS A 4 16.59 3.73 -17.05
C LYS A 4 15.80 2.99 -15.96
N ILE A 5 16.48 2.25 -15.09
CA ILE A 5 15.85 1.52 -13.97
C ILE A 5 15.20 2.49 -12.97
N ILE A 6 15.85 3.63 -12.70
CA ILE A 6 15.30 4.69 -11.85
C ILE A 6 14.03 5.28 -12.48
N GLU A 7 14.06 5.61 -13.77
CA GLU A 7 12.92 6.16 -14.50
C GLU A 7 11.75 5.17 -14.56
N GLU A 8 12.01 3.90 -14.86
CA GLU A 8 11.01 2.83 -14.85
C GLU A 8 10.36 2.67 -13.47
N PHE A 9 11.16 2.73 -12.40
CA PHE A 9 10.62 2.64 -11.04
C PHE A 9 9.84 3.90 -10.63
N GLN A 10 10.26 5.10 -11.05
CA GLN A 10 9.48 6.32 -10.83
C GLN A 10 8.14 6.27 -11.54
N GLU A 11 8.13 5.83 -12.80
CA GLU A 11 6.91 5.66 -13.56
C GLU A 11 6.00 4.59 -12.92
N TRP A 12 6.57 3.48 -12.45
CA TRP A 12 5.84 2.48 -11.68
C TRP A 12 5.22 3.06 -10.40
N ILE A 13 5.98 3.83 -9.59
CA ILE A 13 5.42 4.50 -8.41
C ILE A 13 4.28 5.43 -8.82
N LYS A 14 4.48 6.23 -9.87
CA LYS A 14 3.48 7.21 -10.34
C LYS A 14 2.19 6.51 -10.77
N GLN A 15 2.29 5.41 -11.51
CA GLN A 15 1.15 4.58 -11.90
C GLN A 15 0.42 4.03 -10.68
N ASN A 16 1.13 3.41 -9.73
CA ASN A 16 0.51 2.89 -8.51
C ASN A 16 -0.09 3.98 -7.63
N LEU A 17 0.49 5.19 -7.58
CA LEU A 17 -0.03 6.30 -6.78
C LEU A 17 -1.21 7.05 -7.41
N ASN A 18 -1.49 6.79 -8.68
CA ASN A 18 -2.62 7.34 -9.43
C ASN A 18 -3.68 6.27 -9.75
N ASP A 19 -3.38 5.00 -9.48
CA ASP A 19 -4.34 3.90 -9.56
C ASP A 19 -5.53 4.18 -8.60
N PRO A 20 -6.78 4.10 -9.09
CA PRO A 20 -7.96 4.40 -8.27
C PRO A 20 -8.06 3.53 -7.02
N LEU A 21 -7.74 2.24 -7.12
CA LEU A 21 -7.79 1.32 -6.00
C LEU A 21 -6.72 1.67 -4.96
N ALA A 22 -5.48 1.88 -5.38
CA ALA A 22 -4.41 2.31 -4.49
C ALA A 22 -4.73 3.64 -3.79
N LYS A 23 -5.40 4.57 -4.48
CA LYS A 23 -5.88 5.82 -3.90
C LYS A 23 -6.93 5.57 -2.80
N THR A 24 -7.96 4.75 -3.08
CA THR A 24 -8.98 4.38 -2.10
C THR A 24 -8.36 3.68 -0.88
N LEU A 25 -7.43 2.75 -1.10
CA LEU A 25 -6.71 2.07 -0.03
C LEU A 25 -5.88 3.04 0.81
N LEU A 26 -5.18 3.99 0.19
CA LEU A 26 -4.40 5.00 0.88
C LEU A 26 -5.26 5.92 1.75
N GLU A 27 -6.39 6.39 1.22
CA GLU A 27 -7.33 7.27 1.94
C GLU A 27 -7.92 6.63 3.19
N ASN A 28 -8.05 5.31 3.20
CA ASN A 28 -8.58 4.53 4.34
C ASN A 28 -7.49 3.86 5.18
N SER A 29 -6.21 4.13 4.91
CA SER A 29 -5.09 3.56 5.64
C SER A 29 -4.48 4.52 6.67
N ASN A 30 -3.58 4.00 7.51
CA ASN A 30 -2.77 4.81 8.42
C ASN A 30 -1.56 5.50 7.75
N LEU A 31 -1.48 5.51 6.41
CA LEU A 31 -0.36 6.08 5.66
C LEU A 31 -0.80 7.27 4.81
N THR A 32 -0.01 8.33 4.84
CA THR A 32 -0.14 9.40 3.85
C THR A 32 0.48 8.99 2.51
N LYS A 33 0.05 9.61 1.40
CA LYS A 33 0.66 9.40 0.07
C LYS A 33 2.20 9.51 0.10
N THR A 34 2.71 10.52 0.79
CA THR A 34 4.15 10.77 0.95
C THR A 34 4.85 9.68 1.77
N GLN A 35 4.19 9.15 2.80
CA GLN A 35 4.70 8.06 3.63
C GLN A 35 4.78 6.75 2.83
N PHE A 36 3.73 6.44 2.07
CA PHE A 36 3.68 5.26 1.22
C PHE A 36 4.72 5.31 0.09
N GLU A 37 4.82 6.42 -0.64
CA GLU A 37 5.88 6.65 -1.64
C GLU A 37 7.28 6.43 -1.04
N THR A 38 7.54 7.04 0.13
CA THR A 38 8.83 6.92 0.81
C THR A 38 9.13 5.48 1.23
N PHE A 39 8.12 4.72 1.62
CA PHE A 39 8.25 3.31 1.98
C PHE A 39 8.57 2.43 0.76
N LEU A 40 7.88 2.64 -0.37
CA LEU A 40 8.17 1.94 -1.64
C LEU A 40 9.61 2.20 -2.10
N ILE A 41 10.06 3.46 -2.04
CA ILE A 41 11.45 3.84 -2.35
C ILE A 41 12.43 3.12 -1.42
N ASP A 42 12.14 2.99 -0.13
CA ASP A 42 13.01 2.29 0.81
C ASP A 42 13.14 0.80 0.50
N ILE A 43 12.02 0.11 0.21
CA ILE A 43 12.01 -1.30 -0.19
C ILE A 43 12.81 -1.50 -1.47
N PHE A 44 12.53 -0.71 -2.50
CA PHE A 44 13.26 -0.78 -3.76
C PHE A 44 14.75 -0.52 -3.56
N SER A 45 15.10 0.50 -2.77
CA SER A 45 16.50 0.81 -2.48
C SER A 45 17.26 -0.35 -1.85
N LYS A 46 16.59 -1.16 -1.01
CA LYS A 46 17.17 -2.32 -0.35
C LYS A 46 17.41 -3.48 -1.32
N HIS A 47 16.48 -3.68 -2.24
CA HIS A 47 16.58 -4.76 -3.23
C HIS A 47 17.69 -4.50 -4.26
N TYR A 48 17.95 -3.22 -4.60
CA TYR A 48 18.94 -2.82 -5.60
C TYR A 48 20.24 -2.24 -5.01
N HIS A 49 20.61 -2.62 -3.78
CA HIS A 49 21.84 -2.15 -3.13
C HIS A 49 23.14 -2.46 -3.90
N SER A 50 23.13 -3.47 -4.78
CA SER A 50 24.26 -3.82 -5.66
C SER A 50 24.39 -2.91 -6.88
N VAL A 51 23.35 -2.15 -7.25
CA VAL A 51 23.28 -1.37 -8.51
C VAL A 51 23.40 0.13 -8.27
N PHE A 52 23.06 0.61 -7.08
CA PHE A 52 23.10 2.05 -6.75
C PHE A 52 23.54 2.32 -5.31
N SER A 53 24.17 3.49 -5.10
CA SER A 53 24.40 3.96 -3.73
C SER A 53 23.09 4.39 -3.07
N LYS A 54 22.97 4.17 -1.75
CA LYS A 54 21.80 4.58 -0.94
C LYS A 54 21.42 6.05 -1.09
N SER A 55 22.34 6.94 -1.49
CA SER A 55 22.03 8.37 -1.66
C SER A 55 21.56 8.75 -3.06
N GLU A 56 22.06 8.09 -4.10
CA GLU A 56 21.62 8.34 -5.48
C GLU A 56 20.17 7.92 -5.68
N ILE A 57 19.79 6.75 -5.15
CA ILE A 57 18.42 6.25 -5.17
C ILE A 57 17.45 7.24 -4.49
N LYS A 58 17.78 7.72 -3.29
CA LYS A 58 16.84 8.49 -2.46
C LYS A 58 16.57 9.89 -2.99
N ALA A 59 17.56 10.51 -3.64
CA ALA A 59 17.41 11.83 -4.23
C ALA A 59 16.76 11.78 -5.63
N ALA A 60 17.00 10.70 -6.38
CA ALA A 60 16.46 10.54 -7.73
C ALA A 60 15.01 10.06 -7.73
N LEU A 61 14.56 9.28 -6.74
CA LEU A 61 13.30 8.55 -6.84
C LEU A 61 12.03 9.26 -6.35
N ARG A 62 12.12 10.42 -5.69
CA ARG A 62 10.90 11.14 -5.28
C ARG A 62 10.23 11.83 -6.46
N LEU A 63 8.92 11.65 -6.59
CA LEU A 63 8.13 12.24 -7.67
C LEU A 63 8.01 13.76 -7.55
N LYS A 64 8.00 14.30 -6.32
CA LYS A 64 7.86 15.75 -6.04
C LYS A 64 9.20 16.48 -5.80
N GLY A 65 10.32 15.91 -6.25
CA GLY A 65 11.64 16.54 -6.18
C GLY A 65 12.51 16.10 -5.00
N LYS A 66 13.76 16.59 -5.01
CA LYS A 66 14.81 16.18 -4.05
C LYS A 66 14.45 16.63 -2.63
N VAL A 67 14.56 15.71 -1.68
CA VAL A 67 14.45 16.01 -0.25
C VAL A 67 15.73 15.69 0.49
N SER A 68 15.96 16.38 1.61
CA SER A 68 17.11 16.10 2.45
C SER A 68 17.06 14.67 3.02
N ARG A 69 18.23 14.10 3.30
CA ARG A 69 18.35 12.78 3.92
C ARG A 69 17.57 12.70 5.24
N GLY A 70 17.62 13.77 6.04
CA GLY A 70 16.90 13.85 7.31
C GLY A 70 15.38 13.86 7.12
N ALA A 71 14.86 14.63 6.16
CA ALA A 71 13.43 14.64 5.85
C ALA A 71 12.93 13.28 5.37
N PHE A 72 13.67 12.63 4.45
CA PHE A 72 13.35 11.28 3.98
C PHE A 72 13.31 10.27 5.14
N ASN A 73 14.35 10.24 5.98
CA ASN A 73 14.44 9.29 7.09
C ASN A 73 13.32 9.50 8.12
N ARG A 74 12.91 10.75 8.38
CA ARG A 74 11.77 11.04 9.26
C ARG A 74 10.46 10.51 8.67
N THR A 75 10.18 10.78 7.39
CA THR A 75 8.98 10.25 6.73
C THR A 75 8.97 8.72 6.70
N LYS A 76 10.12 8.08 6.44
CA LYS A 76 10.27 6.63 6.51
C LYS A 76 9.94 6.09 7.90
N ALA A 77 10.51 6.70 8.94
CA ALA A 77 10.27 6.28 10.32
C ALA A 77 8.79 6.42 10.70
N GLN A 78 8.12 7.49 10.25
CA GLN A 78 6.68 7.66 10.44
C GLN A 78 5.87 6.58 9.71
N ALA A 79 6.19 6.28 8.46
CA ALA A 79 5.52 5.23 7.68
C ALA A 79 5.62 3.86 8.39
N ILE A 80 6.84 3.47 8.79
CA ILE A 80 7.10 2.21 9.50
C ILE A 80 6.34 2.18 10.83
N LYS A 81 6.38 3.27 11.61
CA LYS A 81 5.66 3.38 12.88
C LYS A 81 4.16 3.18 12.72
N ASN A 82 3.56 3.74 11.67
CA ASN A 82 2.13 3.61 11.40
C ASN A 82 1.75 2.19 10.98
N ILE A 83 2.57 1.52 10.15
CA ILE A 83 2.39 0.12 9.78
C ILE A 83 2.46 -0.78 11.02
N ILE A 84 3.51 -0.62 11.84
CA ILE A 84 3.68 -1.40 13.06
C ILE A 84 2.47 -1.21 13.99
N ARG A 85 2.02 0.03 14.21
CA ARG A 85 0.84 0.30 15.03
C ARG A 85 -0.41 -0.41 14.51
N ALA A 86 -0.66 -0.39 13.20
CA ALA A 86 -1.79 -1.09 12.61
C ALA A 86 -1.74 -2.60 12.91
N ILE A 87 -0.56 -3.22 12.75
CA ILE A 87 -0.35 -4.64 13.07
C ILE A 87 -0.60 -4.91 14.55
N TYR A 88 -0.03 -4.11 15.45
CA TYR A 88 -0.24 -4.26 16.90
C TYR A 88 -1.69 -4.04 17.30
N THR A 89 -2.44 -3.16 16.63
CA THR A 89 -3.89 -3.01 16.84
C THR A 89 -4.63 -4.29 16.50
N ILE A 90 -4.34 -4.90 15.35
CA ILE A 90 -4.94 -6.18 14.95
C ILE A 90 -4.60 -7.28 15.98
N LEU A 91 -3.34 -7.39 16.38
CA LEU A 91 -2.89 -8.35 17.39
C LEU A 91 -3.56 -8.14 18.75
N LEU A 92 -3.71 -6.89 19.20
CA LEU A 92 -4.38 -6.56 20.46
C LEU A 92 -5.85 -6.97 20.45
N LEU A 93 -6.56 -6.72 19.36
CA LEU A 93 -7.95 -7.14 19.19
C LEU A 93 -8.08 -8.66 19.17
N GLY A 94 -7.12 -9.35 18.55
CA GLY A 94 -7.00 -10.81 18.57
C GLY A 94 -6.80 -11.36 19.99
N TYR A 95 -5.79 -10.83 20.69
CA TYR A 95 -5.43 -11.23 22.04
C TYR A 95 -6.56 -11.00 23.06
N THR A 96 -7.33 -9.92 22.90
CA THR A 96 -8.44 -9.58 23.80
C THR A 96 -9.74 -10.34 23.48
N GLY A 97 -9.77 -11.19 22.44
CA GLY A 97 -10.96 -11.94 22.04
C GLY A 97 -12.07 -11.09 21.41
N ILE A 98 -11.84 -9.79 21.20
CA ILE A 98 -12.76 -8.89 20.46
C ILE A 98 -12.84 -9.34 18.99
N PHE A 99 -11.75 -9.94 18.52
CA PHE A 99 -11.55 -10.42 17.18
C PHE A 99 -10.97 -11.83 17.23
N ASP A 100 -11.52 -12.77 16.47
CA ASP A 100 -10.94 -14.10 16.26
C ASP A 100 -10.43 -14.20 14.82
N SER A 101 -9.49 -15.12 14.54
CA SER A 101 -8.85 -15.21 13.22
C SER A 101 -9.86 -15.37 12.07
N SER A 102 -11.00 -16.02 12.33
CA SER A 102 -12.10 -16.20 11.36
C SER A 102 -12.67 -14.88 10.84
N LYS A 103 -12.58 -13.80 11.62
CA LYS A 103 -12.99 -12.45 11.19
C LYS A 103 -11.94 -11.75 10.33
N LEU A 104 -10.68 -12.20 10.33
CA LEU A 104 -9.59 -11.68 9.51
C LEU A 104 -9.55 -12.36 8.14
N ASP A 105 -9.96 -13.63 8.09
CA ASP A 105 -9.94 -14.44 6.87
C ASP A 105 -10.58 -13.72 5.66
N PRO A 106 -11.75 -13.06 5.77
CA PRO A 106 -12.32 -12.32 4.64
C PRO A 106 -11.41 -11.21 4.12
N PHE A 107 -10.67 -10.52 5.00
CA PHE A 107 -9.73 -9.47 4.60
C PHE A 107 -8.46 -10.04 3.94
N ILE A 108 -8.00 -11.21 4.40
CA ILE A 108 -6.85 -11.91 3.81
C ILE A 108 -7.23 -12.48 2.43
N GLU A 109 -8.38 -13.12 2.31
CA GLU A 109 -8.91 -13.60 1.04
C GLU A 109 -9.12 -12.45 0.05
N LEU A 110 -9.67 -11.33 0.52
CA LEU A 110 -9.83 -10.13 -0.30
C LEU A 110 -8.47 -9.59 -0.77
N SER A 111 -7.46 -9.56 0.11
CA SER A 111 -6.10 -9.17 -0.27
C SER A 111 -5.47 -10.08 -1.33
N GLN A 112 -5.77 -11.38 -1.29
CA GLN A 112 -5.29 -12.34 -2.30
C GLN A 112 -6.00 -12.14 -3.63
N LYS A 113 -7.33 -12.02 -3.61
CA LYS A 113 -8.13 -11.68 -4.80
C LYS A 113 -7.62 -10.40 -5.45
N LEU A 114 -7.34 -9.37 -4.66
CA LEU A 114 -6.76 -8.10 -5.14
C LEU A 114 -5.44 -8.29 -5.89
N ASP A 115 -4.51 -9.06 -5.34
CA ASP A 115 -3.22 -9.33 -5.97
C ASP A 115 -3.40 -10.08 -7.30
N ASP A 116 -4.27 -11.09 -7.32
CA ASP A 116 -4.58 -11.87 -8.52
C ASP A 116 -5.27 -11.02 -9.60
N TYR A 117 -6.22 -10.15 -9.21
CA TYR A 117 -6.86 -9.21 -10.12
C TYR A 117 -5.85 -8.24 -10.74
N ILE A 118 -4.97 -7.65 -9.93
CA ILE A 118 -3.94 -6.73 -10.44
C ILE A 118 -3.01 -7.45 -11.43
N LYS A 119 -2.62 -8.70 -11.15
CA LYS A 119 -1.79 -9.50 -12.07
C LYS A 119 -2.51 -9.78 -13.39
N ASN A 120 -3.79 -10.10 -13.34
CA ASN A 120 -4.58 -10.43 -14.54
C ASN A 120 -4.87 -9.20 -15.39
N ILE A 121 -5.26 -8.07 -14.80
CA ILE A 121 -5.55 -6.86 -15.59
C ILE A 121 -4.28 -6.26 -16.19
N LYS A 122 -3.13 -6.30 -15.49
CA LYS A 122 -1.83 -5.91 -16.07
C LYS A 122 -1.43 -6.77 -17.28
N LYS A 123 -1.86 -8.03 -17.34
CA LYS A 123 -1.67 -8.89 -18.52
C LYS A 123 -2.65 -8.56 -19.65
N GLU A 124 -3.89 -8.19 -19.32
CA GLU A 124 -4.95 -7.90 -20.30
C GLU A 124 -4.89 -6.47 -20.89
N GLY A 125 -4.24 -5.52 -20.21
CA GLY A 125 -4.09 -4.14 -20.69
C GLY A 125 -5.35 -3.27 -20.64
N ASN A 126 -6.42 -3.73 -19.96
CA ASN A 126 -7.73 -3.08 -19.97
C ASN A 126 -7.99 -2.26 -18.69
N TYR A 127 -7.72 -0.95 -18.76
CA TYR A 127 -7.78 -0.02 -17.62
C TYR A 127 -9.21 0.41 -17.21
N GLU A 128 -10.24 0.26 -18.04
CA GLU A 128 -11.62 0.59 -17.64
C GLU A 128 -12.18 -0.39 -16.60
N LYS A 129 -11.76 -1.67 -16.71
CA LYS A 129 -12.10 -2.75 -15.78
C LYS A 129 -11.59 -2.49 -14.36
N TYR A 130 -10.48 -1.75 -14.21
CA TYR A 130 -9.92 -1.35 -12.90
C TYR A 130 -10.85 -0.46 -12.08
N SER A 131 -11.50 0.51 -12.73
CA SER A 131 -12.36 1.48 -12.05
C SER A 131 -13.63 0.83 -11.49
N TRP A 132 -14.22 -0.09 -12.24
CA TRP A 132 -15.39 -0.87 -11.79
C TRP A 132 -15.03 -1.84 -10.65
N ILE A 133 -13.87 -2.51 -10.74
CA ILE A 133 -13.40 -3.41 -9.69
C ILE A 133 -13.09 -2.65 -8.40
N ALA A 134 -12.42 -1.49 -8.48
CA ALA A 134 -12.16 -0.64 -7.32
C ALA A 134 -13.47 -0.23 -6.61
N LYS A 135 -14.53 0.00 -7.38
CA LYS A 135 -15.85 0.36 -6.87
C LYS A 135 -16.55 -0.83 -6.19
N ILE A 136 -16.48 -2.02 -6.77
CA ILE A 136 -16.98 -3.26 -6.13
C ILE A 136 -16.21 -3.57 -4.86
N LEU A 137 -14.89 -3.41 -4.86
CA LEU A 137 -14.06 -3.60 -3.68
C LEU A 137 -14.41 -2.62 -2.57
N GLU A 138 -14.68 -1.36 -2.93
CA GLU A 138 -15.16 -0.37 -1.98
C GLU A 138 -16.51 -0.78 -1.37
N GLU A 139 -17.41 -1.35 -2.17
CA GLU A 139 -18.70 -1.87 -1.72
C GLU A 139 -18.55 -3.10 -0.82
N GLU A 140 -17.76 -4.10 -1.22
CA GLU A 140 -17.47 -5.31 -0.42
C GLU A 140 -16.78 -4.97 0.91
N LEU A 141 -15.83 -4.02 0.89
CA LEU A 141 -15.18 -3.53 2.12
C LEU A 141 -16.19 -2.82 3.03
N LYS A 142 -17.07 -1.98 2.49
CA LYS A 142 -18.14 -1.34 3.26
C LYS A 142 -19.11 -2.36 3.84
N GLU A 143 -19.45 -3.41 3.10
CA GLU A 143 -20.31 -4.48 3.58
C GLU A 143 -19.65 -5.30 4.69
N ALA A 144 -18.38 -5.71 4.54
CA ALA A 144 -17.63 -6.42 5.57
C ALA A 144 -17.51 -5.59 6.86
N LEU A 145 -17.31 -4.28 6.75
CA LEU A 145 -17.31 -3.35 7.89
C LEU A 145 -18.70 -3.24 8.54
N ASN A 146 -19.79 -3.24 7.75
CA ASN A 146 -21.16 -3.17 8.25
C ASN A 146 -21.66 -4.49 8.86
N PHE A 147 -21.21 -5.64 8.36
CA PHE A 147 -21.55 -6.97 8.89
C PHE A 147 -21.09 -7.14 10.35
N ASN A 148 -19.93 -6.56 10.68
CA ASN A 148 -19.39 -6.56 12.05
C ASN A 148 -20.18 -5.67 13.03
N ASN A 149 -20.93 -4.68 12.54
CA ASN A 149 -21.79 -3.83 13.36
C ASN A 149 -23.17 -4.46 13.65
N LYS A 150 -23.69 -5.31 12.76
CA LYS A 150 -24.97 -6.02 12.97
C LYS A 150 -24.89 -7.14 14.02
N LYS A 151 -23.78 -7.88 14.10
CA LYS A 151 -23.58 -8.94 15.11
C LYS A 151 -23.48 -8.42 16.56
N ARG A 152 -23.35 -7.10 16.79
CA ARG A 152 -23.32 -6.49 18.14
C ARG A 152 -24.68 -6.06 18.67
N LYS A 153 -25.76 -6.17 17.87
CA LYS A 153 -27.12 -5.74 18.25
C LYS A 153 -28.09 -6.89 18.57
N ASN A 154 -27.61 -8.13 18.56
CA ASN A 154 -28.41 -9.32 18.92
C ASN A 154 -27.78 -10.00 20.12
#